data_AF-A0A0E3SKD2-F1
#
_entry.id   AF-A0A0E3SKD2-F1
#
_cell.length_a   1.000
_cell.length_b   1.000
_cell.length_c   1.000
_cell.angle_alpha   90.00
_cell.angle_beta   90.00
_cell.angle_gamma   90.00
#
_symmetry.space_group_name_H-M   'P 1'
#
loop_
_entity.id
_entity.type
_entity.pdbx_description
1 polymer ?
#
loop_
_entity_poly.entity_id
_entity_poly.type
_entity_poly.pdbx_seq_one_letter_code
_entity_poly.pdbx_strand_id
1 'polypeptide(L)' 'MEVQFENNQVERDIRMMKLQQKISGTFRTMQGVEAFCRIRAYISTVRKNNLSVIDAILSALKRMPISIP' A
#
# COMPACT_ATOMS: atom_id res chain seq x y z
N MET A 1 5.02 -20.88 22.76
CA MET A 1 4.18 -20.41 21.65
C MET A 1 4.58 -18.98 21.36
N GLU A 2 5.52 -18.81 20.43
CA GLU A 2 6.08 -17.50 20.11
C GLU A 2 5.09 -16.77 19.19
N VAL A 3 4.39 -15.77 19.71
CA VAL A 3 3.52 -14.91 18.90
C VAL A 3 4.44 -14.11 17.98
N GLN A 4 4.56 -14.54 16.73
CA GLN A 4 5.21 -13.73 15.70
C GLN A 4 4.27 -12.57 15.41
N PHE A 5 4.43 -11.48 16.17
CA PHE A 5 3.68 -10.27 15.96
C PHE A 5 3.89 -9.81 14.50
N GLU A 6 2.89 -10.01 13.63
CA GLU A 6 2.74 -9.37 12.31
C GLU A 6 2.68 -7.82 12.40
N ASN A 7 2.94 -7.26 13.58
CA ASN A 7 2.87 -5.86 13.93
C ASN A 7 3.78 -4.96 13.08
N ASN A 8 4.86 -5.50 12.52
CA ASN A 8 5.79 -4.68 11.74
C ASN A 8 5.17 -4.18 10.42
N GLN A 9 4.19 -4.89 9.83
CA GLN A 9 3.57 -4.46 8.58
C GLN A 9 2.49 -3.39 8.82
N VAL A 10 1.62 -3.61 9.81
CA VAL A 10 0.58 -2.64 10.19
C VAL A 10 1.22 -1.33 10.66
N GLU A 11 2.27 -1.40 11.48
CA GLU A 11 3.00 -0.20 11.91
C GLU A 11 3.67 0.53 10.75
N ARG A 12 4.27 -0.19 9.79
CA ARG A 12 4.85 0.43 8.59
C ARG A 12 3.78 1.12 7.75
N ASP A 13 2.58 0.54 7.66
CA ASP A 13 1.49 1.13 6.89
C ASP A 13 0.90 2.38 7.56
N ILE A 14 0.74 2.36 8.89
CA ILE A 14 0.32 3.52 9.69
C ILE A 14 1.38 4.63 9.68
N ARG A 15 2.67 4.28 9.76
CA ARG A 15 3.78 5.26 9.76
C ARG A 15 3.77 6.11 8.49
N MET A 16 3.48 5.51 7.35
CA MET A 16 3.43 6.23 6.09
C MET A 16 2.22 7.15 5.98
N MET A 17 1.08 6.84 6.62
CA MET A 17 -0.02 7.80 6.77
C MET A 17 0.40 9.01 7.60
N LYS A 18 1.08 8.78 8.74
CA LYS A 18 1.62 9.85 9.58
C LYS A 18 2.69 10.68 8.85
N LEU A 19 3.56 10.03 8.07
CA LEU A 19 4.57 10.69 7.24
C LEU A 19 3.92 11.62 6.21
N GLN A 20 2.85 11.16 5.54
CA GLN A 20 2.10 11.99 4.61
C GLN A 20 1.48 13.21 5.31
N GLN A 21 0.80 12.97 6.44
CA GLN A 21 0.17 14.05 7.20
C GLN A 21 1.18 15.09 7.72
N LYS A 22 2.36 14.66 8.15
CA LYS A 22 3.35 15.51 8.82
C LYS A 22 4.36 16.19 7.88
N ILE A 23 4.72 15.53 6.77
CA ILE A 23 5.90 15.93 5.97
C ILE A 23 5.56 16.09 4.48
N SER A 24 4.73 15.23 3.90
CA SER A 24 4.58 15.15 2.44
C SER A 24 3.36 15.91 1.87
N GLY A 25 2.98 17.00 2.53
CA GLY A 25 1.99 17.96 2.03
C GLY A 25 0.57 17.81 2.59
N THR A 26 0.34 16.83 3.46
CA THR A 26 -0.94 16.50 4.12
C THR A 26 -2.06 16.13 3.13
N PHE A 27 -2.95 15.23 3.53
CA PHE A 27 -4.13 14.94 2.72
C PHE A 27 -5.11 16.12 2.75
N ARG A 28 -5.26 16.80 1.61
CA ARG A 28 -6.15 17.95 1.46
C ARG A 28 -7.61 17.56 1.18
N THR A 29 -7.84 16.32 0.72
CA THR A 29 -9.15 15.79 0.36
C THR A 29 -9.26 14.32 0.74
N MET A 30 -10.47 13.85 1.03
CA MET A 30 -10.74 12.44 1.33
C MET A 30 -10.43 11.53 0.13
N GLN A 31 -10.67 12.01 -1.09
CA GLN A 31 -10.33 11.29 -2.32
C GLN A 31 -8.82 11.02 -2.42
N GLY A 32 -7.99 11.97 -1.98
CA GLY A 32 -6.54 11.79 -1.91
C GLY A 32 -6.12 10.73 -0.88
N VAL A 33 -6.81 10.67 0.27
CA VAL A 33 -6.61 9.62 1.29
C VAL A 33 -6.97 8.26 0.72
N GLU A 34 -8.14 8.13 0.10
CA GLU A 34 -8.62 6.87 -0.47
C GLU A 34 -7.69 6.37 -1.58
N ALA A 35 -7.28 7.24 -2.49
CA ALA A 35 -6.34 6.91 -3.55
C ALA A 35 -5.00 6.42 -2.98
N PHE A 36 -4.47 7.12 -1.97
CA PHE A 36 -3.23 6.73 -1.29
C PHE A 36 -3.36 5.35 -0.63
N CYS A 37 -4.44 5.13 0.14
CA CYS A 37 -4.71 3.84 0.78
C CYS A 37 -4.84 2.72 -0.26
N ARG A 38 -5.57 2.96 -1.36
CA ARG A 38 -5.79 1.97 -2.42
C ARG A 38 -4.48 1.56 -3.11
N ILE A 39 -3.64 2.53 -3.47
CA ILE A 39 -2.34 2.27 -4.11
C ILE A 39 -1.45 1.44 -3.17
N ARG A 40 -1.38 1.82 -1.90
CA ARG A 40 -0.52 1.11 -0.94
C ARG A 40 -1.04 -0.27 -0.59
N ALA A 41 -2.36 -0.43 -0.46
CA ALA A 41 -2.99 -1.73 -0.29
C ALA A 41 -2.65 -2.65 -1.47
N TYR A 42 -2.78 -2.16 -2.71
CA TYR A 42 -2.43 -2.92 -3.91
C TYR A 42 -0.97 -3.39 -3.90
N ILE A 43 -0.03 -2.48 -3.63
CA ILE A 43 1.41 -2.81 -3.54
C ILE A 43 1.66 -3.82 -2.41
N SER A 44 1.02 -3.66 -1.25
CA SER A 44 1.14 -4.58 -0.13
C SER A 44 0.69 -6.00 -0.51
N THR A 45 -0.44 -6.13 -1.18
CA THR A 45 -0.95 -7.43 -1.66
C THR A 45 0.01 -8.08 -2.65
N VAL A 46 0.53 -7.32 -3.62
CA VAL A 46 1.50 -7.82 -4.62
C VAL A 46 2.77 -8.32 -3.92
N ARG A 47 3.30 -7.57 -2.95
CA ARG A 47 4.49 -7.97 -2.18
C ARG A 47 4.25 -9.22 -1.35
N LYS A 48 3.08 -9.35 -0.71
CA LYS A 48 2.71 -10.54 0.08
C LYS A 48 2.68 -11.81 -0.78
N ASN A 49 2.43 -11.68 -2.07
CA ASN A 49 2.40 -12.79 -3.02
C ASN A 49 3.72 -12.99 -3.75
N ASN A 50 4.81 -12.36 -3.30
CA ASN A 50 6.15 -12.44 -3.91
C ASN A 50 6.16 -12.07 -5.42
N LEU A 51 5.25 -11.19 -5.83
CA LEU A 51 5.15 -10.71 -7.20
C LEU A 51 5.95 -9.41 -7.38
N SER A 52 6.40 -9.17 -8.61
CA SER A 52 7.08 -7.93 -8.97
C SER A 52 6.13 -6.73 -8.87
N VAL A 53 6.48 -5.78 -7.99
CA VAL A 53 5.69 -4.56 -7.79
C VAL A 53 5.68 -3.69 -9.04
N ILE A 54 6.81 -3.61 -9.75
CA ILE A 54 6.91 -2.79 -10.97
C ILE A 54 5.99 -3.36 -12.05
N ASP A 55 5.99 -4.68 -12.24
CA ASP A 55 5.14 -5.33 -13.24
C ASP A 55 3.66 -5.20 -12.89
N ALA A 56 3.32 -5.29 -11.59
CA ALA A 56 1.96 -5.08 -11.13
C ALA A 56 1.47 -3.65 -11.39
N ILE A 57 2.29 -2.64 -11.11
CA ILE A 57 1.98 -1.24 -11.40
C ILE A 57 1.82 -1.03 -12.91
N LEU A 58 2.75 -1.56 -13.72
CA LEU A 58 2.67 -1.47 -15.18
C LEU A 58 1.38 -2.09 -15.72
N SER A 59 0.99 -3.25 -15.18
CA SER A 59 -0.22 -3.97 -15.58
C SER A 59 -1.47 -3.19 -15.16
N ALA A 60 -1.50 -2.61 -13.96
CA ALA A 60 -2.57 -1.74 -13.52
C ALA A 60 -2.72 -0.48 -14.41
N LEU A 61 -1.62 0.14 -14.83
CA LEU A 61 -1.63 1.27 -15.77
C LEU A 61 -2.13 0.87 -17.16
N LYS A 62 -1.85 -0.35 -17.60
CA LYS A 62 -2.41 -0.95 -18.82
C LYS A 62 -3.89 -1.36 -18.69
N ARG A 63 -4.56 -1.02 -17.59
CA ARG A 63 -5.94 -1.42 -17.24
C ARG A 63 -6.13 -2.94 -17.09
N MET A 64 -5.05 -3.67 -16.84
CA MET A 64 -5.06 -5.11 -16.56
C MET A 64 -4.38 -5.35 -15.21
N PRO A 65 -4.98 -4.93 -14.09
CA PRO A 65 -4.34 -5.10 -12.78
C PRO A 65 -4.21 -6.58 -12.45
N ILE A 66 -3.09 -6.95 -11.83
CA ILE A 66 -2.93 -8.30 -11.25
C ILE A 66 -4.00 -8.45 -10.16
N SER A 67 -4.95 -9.34 -10.41
CA SER A 67 -5.92 -9.78 -9.42
C SER A 67 -5.35 -10.98 -8.70
N ILE A 68 -5.19 -10.86 -7.39
CA ILE A 68 -4.73 -11.94 -6.53
C ILE A 68 -5.99 -12.44 -5.81
N PRO A 69 -6.28 -13.76 -5.83
CA PRO A 69 -7.45 -14.33 -5.16
C PRO A 69 -7.42 -14.18 -3.64
#